data_AF-A0A966FNC3-F1
#
_entry.id   AF-A0A966FNC3-F1
#
_cell.length_a   1.000
_cell.length_b   1.000
_cell.length_c   1.000
_cell.angle_alpha   90.00
_cell.angle_beta   90.00
_cell.angle_gamma   90.00
#
_symmetry.space_group_name_H-M   'P 1'
#
loop_
_entity.id
_entity.type
_entity.pdbx_description
1 polymer ?
#
loop_
_entity_poly.entity_id
_entity_poly.type
_entity_poly.pdbx_seq_one_letter_code
_entity_poly.pdbx_strand_id
1 'polypeptide(L)' 'MKIAIGSDHAGFKLKETVKEFLKTSGIEVIDFGTHSEESADYPDFAFPVAEAIAK' A
#
# COMPACT_ATOMS: atom_id res chain seq x y z
N MET A 1 1.45 15.45 5.61
CA MET A 1 1.66 14.06 6.08
C MET A 1 1.37 13.15 4.91
N LYS A 2 2.23 12.17 4.62
CA LYS A 2 2.02 11.19 3.55
C LYS A 2 1.98 9.80 4.17
N ILE A 3 1.10 8.93 3.65
CA ILE A 3 1.01 7.54 4.10
C ILE A 3 1.53 6.64 2.98
N ALA A 4 2.56 5.85 3.29
CA ALA A 4 2.99 4.73 2.44
C ALA A 4 2.13 3.51 2.75
N ILE A 5 1.63 2.84 1.72
CA ILE A 5 0.84 1.61 1.86
C ILE A 5 1.36 0.55 0.88
N GLY A 6 1.28 -0.70 1.31
CA GLY A 6 1.54 -1.86 0.47
C GLY A 6 0.93 -3.12 1.05
N SER A 7 0.68 -4.12 0.21
CA SER A 7 0.19 -5.45 0.59
C SER A 7 0.60 -6.48 -0.46
N ASP A 8 0.54 -7.76 -0.13
CA ASP A 8 0.45 -8.80 -1.15
C ASP A 8 -0.97 -8.90 -1.73
N HIS A 9 -1.18 -9.93 -2.55
CA HIS A 9 -2.45 -10.26 -3.20
C HIS A 9 -3.59 -10.53 -2.22
N ALA A 10 -3.31 -11.16 -1.08
CA ALA A 10 -4.31 -11.44 -0.05
C ALA A 10 -4.84 -10.13 0.59
N GLY A 11 -3.98 -9.12 0.72
CA GLY A 11 -4.36 -7.80 1.26
C GLY A 11 -4.91 -6.80 0.23
N PHE A 12 -4.87 -7.09 -1.07
CA PHE A 12 -5.12 -6.11 -2.14
C PHE A 12 -6.46 -5.37 -2.01
N LYS A 13 -7.57 -6.09 -1.81
CA LYS A 13 -8.91 -5.48 -1.70
C LYS A 13 -9.04 -4.53 -0.50
N LEU A 14 -8.45 -4.90 0.63
CA LEU A 14 -8.45 -4.06 1.81
C LEU A 14 -7.55 -2.84 1.62
N LYS A 15 -6.37 -3.02 1.03
CA LYS A 15 -5.46 -1.91 0.65
C LYS A 15 -6.18 -0.88 -0.21
N GLU A 16 -6.90 -1.30 -1.25
CA GLU A 16 -7.64 -0.38 -2.12
C GLU A 16 -8.75 0.38 -1.36
N THR A 17 -9.48 -0.31 -0.48
CA THR A 17 -10.51 0.31 0.37
C THR A 17 -9.92 1.36 1.32
N VAL A 18 -8.81 1.03 1.98
CA VAL A 18 -8.10 1.95 2.88
C VAL A 18 -7.53 3.14 2.10
N LYS A 19 -6.93 2.88 0.92
CA LYS A 19 -6.41 3.94 0.04
C LYS A 19 -7.49 4.95 -0.33
N GLU A 20 -8.69 4.49 -0.68
CA GLU A 20 -9.81 5.39 -1.01
C GLU A 20 -10.28 6.18 0.20
N PHE A 21 -10.39 5.55 1.38
CA PHE A 21 -10.72 6.24 2.62
C PHE A 21 -9.70 7.35 2.97
N LEU A 22 -8.40 7.08 2.81
CA LEU A 22 -7.35 8.06 3.07
C LEU A 22 -7.39 9.22 2.06
N LYS A 23 -7.59 8.91 0.77
CA LYS A 23 -7.73 9.93 -0.28
C LYS A 23 -8.93 10.84 -0.04
N THR A 24 -10.10 10.27 0.28
CA THR A 24 -11.32 11.03 0.58
C THR A 24 -11.19 11.87 1.87
N SER A 25 -10.29 11.47 2.77
CA SER A 25 -9.91 12.24 3.96
C SER A 25 -8.86 13.34 3.68
N GLY A 26 -8.49 13.57 2.41
CA GLY A 26 -7.49 14.56 2.02
C GLY A 26 -6.05 14.18 2.35
N ILE A 27 -5.77 12.90 2.62
CA ILE A 27 -4.43 12.39 2.93
C ILE A 27 -3.77 11.89 1.65
N GLU A 28 -2.54 12.35 1.41
CA GLU A 28 -1.73 11.86 0.30
C GLU A 28 -1.24 10.43 0.59
N VAL A 29 -1.45 9.53 -0.38
CA VAL A 29 -1.08 8.11 -0.29
C VAL A 29 -0.06 7.77 -1.37
N ILE A 30 1.01 7.09 -0.98
CA ILE A 30 1.99 6.46 -1.88
C ILE A 30 1.74 4.95 -1.82
N ASP A 31 1.28 4.38 -2.92
CA ASP A 31 0.93 2.96 -3.05
C ASP A 31 2.07 2.20 -3.71
N PHE A 32 2.72 1.31 -2.95
CA PHE A 32 3.84 0.49 -3.43
C PHE A 32 3.39 -0.85 -4.03
N GLY A 33 2.08 -1.08 -4.12
CA GLY A 33 1.50 -2.32 -4.63
C GLY A 33 1.17 -3.32 -3.53
N THR A 34 0.75 -4.54 -3.86
CA THR A 34 0.48 -5.05 -5.20
C THR A 34 -0.66 -4.29 -5.89
N HIS A 35 -0.79 -4.45 -7.21
CA HIS A 35 -1.80 -3.76 -8.02
C HIS A 35 -2.85 -4.70 -8.61
N SER A 36 -2.89 -5.95 -8.16
CA SER A 36 -3.86 -6.95 -8.60
C SER A 36 -4.09 -8.02 -7.52
N GLU A 37 -5.06 -8.90 -7.78
CA GLU A 37 -5.31 -10.11 -6.99
C GLU A 37 -4.42 -11.29 -7.40
N GLU A 38 -3.48 -11.08 -8.33
CA GLU A 38 -2.54 -12.11 -8.78
C GLU A 38 -1.55 -12.45 -7.66
N SER A 39 -1.26 -13.74 -7.48
CA SER A 39 -0.33 -14.23 -6.47
C SER A 39 0.98 -13.45 -6.51
N ALA A 40 1.39 -12.94 -5.35
CA ALA A 40 2.58 -12.13 -5.18
C ALA A 40 3.15 -12.30 -3.77
N ASP A 41 4.46 -12.15 -3.63
CA ASP A 41 5.17 -12.31 -2.37
C ASP A 41 5.18 -10.99 -1.57
N TYR A 42 4.75 -11.04 -0.31
CA TYR A 42 4.63 -9.83 0.52
C TYR A 42 5.93 -9.03 0.73
N PRO A 43 7.15 -9.62 0.76
CA PRO A 43 8.38 -8.85 0.97
C PRO A 43 8.64 -7.81 -0.12
N ASP A 44 8.21 -8.08 -1.36
CA ASP A 44 8.38 -7.17 -2.52
C ASP A 44 7.66 -5.84 -2.31
N PHE A 45 6.63 -5.81 -1.48
CA PHE A 45 5.84 -4.61 -1.16
C PHE A 45 6.16 -4.07 0.24
N ALA A 46 6.48 -4.95 1.20
CA ALA A 46 6.78 -4.56 2.57
C ALA A 46 8.11 -3.80 2.69
N PHE A 47 9.17 -4.23 1.98
CA PHE A 47 10.47 -3.56 2.06
C PHE A 47 10.43 -2.14 1.48
N PRO A 48 9.88 -1.89 0.27
CA PRO A 48 9.77 -0.53 -0.26
C PRO A 48 8.95 0.41 0.65
N VAL A 49 7.87 -0.09 1.27
CA VAL A 49 7.09 0.68 2.25
C VAL A 49 7.95 1.06 3.46
N ALA A 50 8.67 0.10 4.04
CA ALA A 50 9.54 0.34 5.20
C ALA A 50 10.67 1.33 4.87
N GLU A 51 11.31 1.17 3.71
CA GLU A 51 12.37 2.07 3.25
C GLU A 51 11.89 3.50 3.00
N ALA A 52 10.64 3.66 2.54
CA ALA A 52 10.03 4.98 2.35
C ALA A 52 9.74 5.71 3.68
N ILE A 53 9.64 4.97 4.79
CA ILE A 53 9.36 5.52 6.13
C ILE A 53 10.66 5.75 6.93
N ALA A 54 11.66 4.89 6.76
CA ALA A 54 12.88 4.88 7.59
C ALA A 54 13.88 6.02 7.29
N LYS A 55 13.58 6.91 6.35
CA LYS A 55 14.41 8.08 5.98
C LYS A 55 13.81 9.36 6.54
#